data_AF-D9QTD3-F1
#
_entry.id   AF-D9QTD3-F1
#
_cell.length_a   1.000
_cell.length_b   1.000
_cell.length_c   1.000
_cell.angle_alpha   90.00
_cell.angle_beta   90.00
_cell.angle_gamma   90.00
#
_symmetry.space_group_name_H-M   'P 1'
#
loop_
_entity.id
_entity.type
_entity.pdbx_description
1 polymer ?
#
loop_
_entity_poly.entity_id
_entity_poly.type
_entity_poly.pdbx_seq_one_letter_code
_entity_poly.pdbx_strand_id
1 'polypeptide(L)'
;MGIELTEDKYEEYTEYDQLTDDELVQFAQDGNQLAMEYLLKKYKNFVRNRARSYFLIGAGRDDLVQEGMIGLYKAICDYKVERLASFQSFAELCITRQLITAIKTATRQKHQPLNSYVSFDQPIYDQNSKRTLLDVLEGSELNNPEEQFISYEAYKLLEENIKERLSGLELNVLLEYLKGKTYQDIAEALDRHVKSVDNALQRIKKKLEDFLEENDI
;
A
#
# COMPACT_ATOMS: atom_id res chain seq x y z
N MET A 1 -13.92 39.29 -13.61
CA MET A 1 -15.30 39.35 -13.11
C MET A 1 -15.18 39.35 -11.60
N GLY A 2 -15.11 40.54 -11.01
CA GLY A 2 -14.98 40.70 -9.56
C GLY A 2 -16.26 40.23 -8.91
N ILE A 3 -16.16 39.28 -8.00
CA ILE A 3 -17.29 38.93 -7.13
C ILE A 3 -17.30 40.00 -6.05
N GLU A 4 -18.22 40.97 -6.19
CA GLU A 4 -18.61 41.89 -5.14
C GLU A 4 -19.03 41.04 -3.92
N LEU A 5 -18.23 41.13 -2.85
CA LEU A 5 -18.66 40.69 -1.53
C LEU A 5 -19.69 41.74 -1.07
N THR A 6 -20.97 41.41 -1.17
CA THR A 6 -22.07 42.28 -0.74
C THR A 6 -21.96 42.58 0.77
N GLU A 7 -22.15 43.84 1.14
CA GLU A 7 -22.09 44.36 2.52
C GLU A 7 -23.01 43.60 3.50
N ASP A 8 -24.08 42.97 3.00
CA ASP A 8 -25.08 42.21 3.77
C ASP A 8 -24.50 41.03 4.60
N LYS A 9 -23.39 40.40 4.17
CA LYS A 9 -22.81 39.27 4.92
C LYS A 9 -21.99 39.67 6.14
N TYR A 10 -21.64 40.95 6.29
CA TYR A 10 -20.85 41.41 7.44
C TYR A 10 -21.72 41.78 8.64
N GLU A 11 -22.98 42.19 8.44
CA GLU A 11 -23.91 42.48 9.55
C GLU A 11 -24.37 41.20 10.27
N GLU A 12 -24.51 40.07 9.57
CA GLU A 12 -25.07 38.80 10.08
C GLU A 12 -24.20 38.09 11.15
N TYR A 13 -22.94 38.49 11.32
CA TYR A 13 -22.02 37.87 12.28
C TYR A 13 -21.77 38.68 13.57
N THR A 14 -22.26 39.91 13.64
CA THR A 14 -21.99 40.83 14.76
C THR A 14 -22.55 40.34 16.10
N GLU A 15 -23.66 39.60 16.07
CA GLU A 15 -24.27 38.99 17.26
C GLU A 15 -23.42 37.84 17.84
N TYR A 16 -22.64 37.16 16.99
CA TYR A 16 -21.80 36.02 17.39
C TYR A 16 -20.47 36.44 18.02
N ASP A 17 -20.01 37.68 17.82
CA ASP A 17 -18.76 38.19 18.39
C ASP A 17 -18.81 38.32 19.93
N GLN A 18 -20.01 38.40 20.51
CA GLN A 18 -20.21 38.50 21.96
C GLN A 18 -20.37 37.14 22.64
N LEU A 19 -20.51 36.05 21.88
CA LEU A 19 -20.72 34.71 22.41
C LEU A 19 -19.39 33.99 22.67
N THR A 20 -19.40 33.14 23.69
CA THR A 20 -18.28 32.25 23.98
C THR A 20 -18.17 31.13 22.93
N ASP A 21 -16.99 30.54 22.80
CA ASP A 21 -16.78 29.42 21.87
C ASP A 21 -17.70 28.23 22.20
N ASP A 22 -17.98 27.99 23.49
CA ASP A 22 -18.84 26.90 23.93
C ASP A 22 -20.30 27.11 23.51
N GLU A 23 -20.81 28.34 23.65
CA GLU A 23 -22.16 28.71 23.20
C GLU A 23 -22.29 28.61 21.67
N LEU A 24 -21.29 29.11 20.94
CA LEU A 24 -21.26 29.04 19.47
C LEU A 24 -21.24 27.60 18.98
N VAL A 25 -20.47 26.73 19.64
CA VAL A 25 -20.41 25.31 19.29
C VAL A 25 -21.75 24.64 19.56
N GLN A 26 -22.42 24.96 20.67
CA GLN A 26 -23.75 24.42 20.96
C GLN A 26 -24.76 24.82 19.88
N PHE A 27 -24.80 26.10 19.49
CA PHE A 27 -25.67 26.54 18.40
C PHE A 27 -25.37 25.82 17.08
N ALA A 28 -24.09 25.63 16.76
CA ALA A 28 -23.67 24.91 15.56
C ALA A 28 -24.08 23.42 15.60
N GLN A 29 -23.99 22.76 16.76
CA GLN A 29 -24.43 21.38 16.96
C GLN A 29 -25.97 21.22 16.91
N ASP A 30 -26.71 22.24 17.34
CA ASP A 30 -28.17 22.31 17.27
C ASP A 30 -28.69 22.58 15.84
N GLY A 31 -27.78 22.69 14.86
CA GLY A 31 -28.11 22.82 13.44
C GLY A 31 -28.06 24.25 12.90
N ASN A 32 -27.60 25.23 13.70
CA ASN A 32 -27.42 26.59 13.20
C ASN A 32 -26.21 26.67 12.25
N GLN A 33 -26.49 26.75 10.95
CA GLN A 33 -25.47 26.79 9.91
C GLN A 33 -24.63 28.08 9.93
N LEU A 34 -25.20 29.22 10.35
CA LEU A 34 -24.48 30.48 10.46
C LEU A 34 -23.45 30.44 11.60
N ALA A 35 -23.81 29.85 12.74
CA ALA A 35 -22.87 29.63 13.85
C ALA A 35 -21.70 28.72 13.44
N MET A 36 -21.98 27.67 12.66
CA MET A 36 -20.96 26.80 12.06
C MET A 36 -20.04 27.57 11.11
N GLU A 37 -20.59 28.34 10.17
CA GLU A 37 -19.80 29.15 9.21
C GLU A 37 -18.92 30.17 9.96
N TYR A 38 -19.48 30.81 11.00
CA TYR A 38 -18.76 31.75 11.86
C TYR A 38 -17.57 31.08 12.56
N LEU A 39 -17.76 29.94 13.22
CA LEU A 39 -16.68 29.20 13.89
C LEU A 39 -15.58 28.78 12.90
N LEU A 40 -15.96 28.24 11.74
CA LEU A 40 -15.00 27.87 10.70
C LEU A 40 -14.18 29.08 10.23
N LYS A 41 -14.82 30.26 10.07
CA LYS A 41 -14.14 31.50 9.69
C LYS A 41 -13.23 32.02 10.81
N LYS A 42 -13.70 32.03 12.06
CA LYS A 42 -12.96 32.46 13.27
C LYS A 42 -11.67 31.66 13.43
N TYR A 43 -11.73 30.33 13.29
CA TYR A 43 -10.58 29.44 13.48
C TYR A 43 -9.76 29.18 12.20
N LYS A 44 -10.14 29.73 11.05
CA LYS A 44 -9.43 29.51 9.78
C LYS A 44 -7.93 29.83 9.86
N ASN A 45 -7.57 30.94 10.50
CA ASN A 45 -6.17 31.33 10.67
C ASN A 45 -5.43 30.44 11.67
N PHE A 46 -6.13 29.94 12.70
CA PHE A 46 -5.59 28.95 13.63
C PHE A 46 -5.24 27.64 12.90
N VAL A 47 -6.16 27.14 12.07
CA VAL A 47 -5.93 25.97 11.21
C VAL A 47 -4.74 26.19 10.27
N ARG A 48 -4.70 27.34 9.57
CA ARG A 48 -3.57 27.68 8.69
C ARG A 48 -2.25 27.66 9.43
N ASN A 49 -2.17 28.28 10.60
CA ASN A 49 -0.95 28.32 11.39
C ASN A 49 -0.51 26.92 11.82
N ARG A 50 -1.44 26.04 12.19
CA ARG A 50 -1.15 24.65 12.52
C ARG A 50 -0.64 23.87 11.31
N ALA A 51 -1.29 24.03 10.16
CA ALA A 51 -0.95 23.33 8.92
C ALA A 51 0.44 23.71 8.37
N ARG A 52 0.95 24.93 8.65
CA ARG A 52 2.27 25.40 8.20
C ARG A 52 3.44 24.52 8.64
N SER A 53 3.32 23.84 9.77
CA SER A 53 4.36 22.95 10.31
C SER A 53 4.40 21.58 9.63
N TYR A 54 3.46 21.31 8.71
CA TYR A 54 3.29 20.04 8.03
C TYR A 54 3.55 20.18 6.53
N PHE A 55 3.95 19.08 5.90
CA PHE A 55 4.20 19.02 4.47
C PHE A 55 3.58 17.74 3.90
N LEU A 56 2.85 17.88 2.78
CA LEU A 56 2.19 16.80 2.08
C LEU A 56 2.81 16.69 0.69
N ILE A 57 3.52 15.59 0.44
CA ILE A 57 4.20 15.35 -0.84
C ILE A 57 3.14 15.23 -1.95
N GLY A 58 3.30 16.00 -3.03
CA GLY A 58 2.38 15.99 -4.17
C GLY A 58 1.10 16.81 -3.99
N ALA A 59 0.98 17.57 -2.90
CA ALA A 59 -0.15 18.46 -2.65
C ALA A 59 0.30 19.87 -2.23
N GLY A 60 -0.57 20.85 -2.44
CA GLY A 60 -0.36 22.23 -2.05
C GLY A 60 -0.55 22.46 -0.54
N ARG A 61 -0.10 23.63 -0.07
CA ARG A 61 -0.40 24.07 1.30
C ARG A 61 -1.89 24.23 1.55
N ASP A 62 -2.65 24.62 0.52
CA ASP A 62 -4.10 24.79 0.63
C ASP A 62 -4.79 23.43 0.89
N ASP A 63 -4.28 22.32 0.35
CA ASP A 63 -4.82 20.98 0.62
C ASP A 63 -4.66 20.60 2.10
N LEU A 64 -3.49 20.89 2.69
CA LEU A 64 -3.27 20.69 4.13
C LEU A 64 -4.20 21.57 4.97
N VAL A 65 -4.43 22.82 4.55
CA VAL A 65 -5.39 23.69 5.24
C VAL A 65 -6.79 23.10 5.18
N GLN A 66 -7.21 22.57 4.03
CA GLN A 66 -8.53 21.94 3.88
C GLN A 66 -8.68 20.68 4.76
N GLU A 67 -7.65 19.82 4.82
CA GLU A 67 -7.63 18.70 5.77
C GLU A 67 -7.71 19.19 7.22
N GLY A 68 -7.01 20.27 7.56
CA GLY A 68 -7.14 20.92 8.86
C GLY A 68 -8.55 21.44 9.13
N MET A 69 -9.22 22.03 8.14
CA MET A 69 -10.60 22.51 8.25
C MET A 69 -11.59 21.36 8.47
N ILE A 70 -11.37 20.19 7.85
CA ILE A 70 -12.13 18.97 8.11
C ILE A 70 -11.94 18.53 9.58
N GLY A 71 -10.71 18.61 10.10
CA GLY A 71 -10.43 18.33 11.51
C GLY A 71 -11.13 19.28 12.48
N LEU A 72 -11.18 20.58 12.14
CA LEU A 72 -11.92 21.59 12.89
C LEU A 72 -13.44 21.32 12.86
N TYR A 73 -14.01 21.01 11.70
CA TYR A 73 -15.43 20.68 11.58
C TYR A 73 -15.82 19.51 12.47
N LYS A 74 -15.04 18.42 12.45
CA LYS A 74 -15.23 17.28 13.35
C LYS A 74 -15.12 17.69 14.82
N ALA A 75 -14.20 18.59 15.15
CA ALA A 75 -14.08 19.09 16.51
C ALA A 75 -15.33 19.85 16.96
N ILE A 76 -15.94 20.67 16.09
CA ILE A 76 -17.20 21.36 16.40
C ILE A 76 -18.31 20.33 16.63
N CYS A 77 -18.42 19.30 15.79
CA CYS A 77 -19.45 18.27 15.95
C CYS A 77 -19.28 17.41 17.22
N ASP A 78 -18.04 17.10 17.61
CA ASP A 78 -17.76 16.12 18.68
C ASP A 78 -17.45 16.77 20.05
N TYR A 79 -17.33 18.09 20.12
CA TYR A 79 -16.99 18.79 21.37
C TYR A 79 -18.08 18.63 22.42
N LYS A 80 -17.66 18.49 23.68
CA LYS A 80 -18.54 18.38 24.84
C LYS A 80 -18.11 19.38 25.89
N VAL A 81 -18.98 20.36 26.17
CA VAL A 81 -18.75 21.46 27.12
C VAL A 81 -18.52 20.95 28.55
N GLU A 82 -19.09 19.81 28.92
CA GLU A 82 -18.93 19.18 30.24
C GLU A 82 -17.48 18.75 30.57
N ARG A 83 -16.57 18.79 29.60
CA ARG A 83 -15.17 18.38 29.78
C ARG A 83 -14.30 19.57 30.18
N LEU A 84 -13.29 19.32 31.01
CA LEU A 84 -12.36 20.34 31.55
C LEU A 84 -11.47 21.06 30.50
N ALA A 85 -11.53 20.67 29.23
CA ALA A 85 -10.68 21.24 28.18
C ALA A 85 -11.45 22.27 27.36
N SER A 86 -10.84 23.43 27.12
CA SER A 86 -11.41 24.46 26.24
C SER A 86 -11.61 23.94 24.82
N PHE A 87 -12.61 24.46 24.11
CA PHE A 87 -12.87 24.11 22.71
C PHE A 87 -11.62 24.27 21.84
N GLN A 88 -10.88 25.37 22.01
CA GLN A 88 -9.63 25.61 21.27
C GLN A 88 -8.62 24.46 21.45
N SER A 89 -8.44 23.94 22.67
CA SER A 89 -7.51 22.84 22.95
C SER A 89 -7.98 21.53 22.32
N PHE A 90 -9.28 21.28 22.31
CA PHE A 90 -9.86 20.11 21.67
C PHE A 90 -9.79 20.18 20.14
N ALA A 91 -10.12 21.34 19.56
CA ALA A 91 -9.99 21.61 18.14
C ALA A 91 -8.55 21.42 17.67
N GLU A 92 -7.58 21.93 18.43
CA GLU A 92 -6.16 21.72 18.16
C GLU A 92 -5.78 20.25 17.99
N LEU A 93 -6.25 19.39 18.92
CA LEU A 93 -5.99 17.96 18.90
C LEU A 93 -6.60 17.31 17.65
N CYS A 94 -7.85 17.63 17.33
CA CYS A 94 -8.56 17.08 16.18
C CYS A 94 -7.95 17.52 14.84
N ILE A 95 -7.62 18.80 14.70
CA ILE A 95 -6.92 19.35 13.53
C ILE A 95 -5.60 18.62 13.33
N THR A 96 -4.79 18.52 14.40
CA THR A 96 -3.47 17.87 14.33
C THR A 96 -3.58 16.40 13.93
N ARG A 97 -4.56 15.66 14.48
CA ARG A 97 -4.81 14.26 14.11
C ARG A 97 -5.23 14.11 12.65
N GLN A 98 -6.09 14.99 12.15
CA GLN A 98 -6.56 14.96 10.76
C GLN A 98 -5.40 15.22 9.79
N LEU A 99 -4.56 16.23 10.07
CA LEU A 99 -3.34 16.51 9.29
C LEU A 99 -2.38 15.31 9.25
N ILE A 100 -2.10 14.69 10.41
CA ILE A 100 -1.25 13.49 10.48
C ILE A 100 -1.86 12.33 9.70
N THR A 101 -3.17 12.14 9.79
CA THR A 101 -3.89 11.07 9.07
C THR A 101 -3.82 11.27 7.56
N ALA A 102 -4.03 12.49 7.09
CA ALA A 102 -3.91 12.84 5.67
C ALA A 102 -2.50 12.56 5.15
N ILE A 103 -1.46 13.00 5.88
CA ILE A 103 -0.06 12.73 5.54
C ILE A 103 0.22 11.23 5.52
N LYS A 104 -0.17 10.50 6.56
CA LYS A 104 0.05 9.05 6.64
C LYS A 104 -0.65 8.29 5.53
N THR A 105 -1.84 8.74 5.13
CA THR A 105 -2.60 8.15 4.02
C THR A 105 -1.90 8.39 2.69
N ALA A 106 -1.45 9.62 2.43
CA ALA A 106 -0.76 9.98 1.19
C ALA A 106 0.65 9.37 1.07
N THR A 107 1.35 9.21 2.21
CA THR A 107 2.67 8.56 2.29
C THR A 107 2.58 7.06 2.54
N ARG A 108 1.37 6.48 2.49
CA ARG A 108 1.15 5.04 2.71
C ARG A 108 1.71 4.25 1.52
N GLN A 109 2.84 3.61 1.78
CA GLN A 109 3.64 2.72 0.95
C GLN A 109 2.92 1.42 0.49
N LYS A 110 1.66 1.49 0.04
CA LYS A 110 1.04 0.40 -0.73
C LYS A 110 1.23 0.60 -2.25
N HIS A 111 1.63 1.81 -2.67
CA HIS A 111 1.86 2.16 -4.09
C HIS A 111 3.13 2.99 -4.35
N GLN A 112 4.08 3.06 -3.41
CA GLN A 112 5.37 3.71 -3.66
C GLN A 112 6.12 3.17 -4.90
N PRO A 113 6.03 1.87 -5.26
CA PRO A 113 6.60 1.38 -6.52
C PRO A 113 5.91 1.93 -7.79
N LEU A 114 4.71 2.53 -7.68
CA LEU A 114 3.96 3.07 -8.82
C LEU A 114 4.30 4.52 -9.19
N ASN A 115 4.96 5.28 -8.32
CA ASN A 115 5.29 6.69 -8.57
C ASN A 115 6.77 6.93 -8.92
N SER A 116 7.56 5.86 -9.00
CA SER A 116 8.97 5.89 -9.42
C SER A 116 9.17 5.32 -10.83
N TYR A 117 8.12 5.21 -11.65
CA TYR A 117 8.26 4.71 -13.01
C TYR A 117 9.06 5.70 -13.84
N VAL A 118 10.18 5.21 -14.35
CA VAL A 118 10.98 5.87 -15.37
C VAL A 118 10.51 5.32 -16.71
N SER A 119 10.26 6.21 -17.69
CA SER A 119 9.87 5.77 -19.02
C SER A 119 11.02 5.00 -19.66
N PHE A 120 10.76 3.80 -20.20
CA PHE A 120 11.76 3.06 -20.95
C PHE A 120 12.22 3.80 -22.21
N ASP A 121 11.39 4.71 -22.74
CA ASP A 121 11.71 5.58 -23.88
C ASP A 121 12.55 6.81 -23.50
N GLN A 122 12.88 6.99 -22.22
CA GLN A 122 13.68 8.14 -21.78
C GLN A 122 15.12 8.03 -22.34
N PRO A 123 15.65 9.09 -22.98
CA PRO A 123 17.04 9.14 -23.43
C PRO A 123 18.02 9.13 -22.25
N ILE A 124 19.13 8.39 -22.38
CA ILE A 124 20.07 8.15 -21.25
C ILE A 124 21.06 9.32 -21.03
N TYR A 125 21.42 10.04 -22.10
CA TYR A 125 22.49 11.04 -22.05
C TYR A 125 21.99 12.48 -22.26
N ASP A 126 21.28 12.75 -23.37
CA ASP A 126 20.69 14.05 -23.68
C ASP A 126 19.36 13.89 -24.43
N GLN A 127 18.58 14.96 -24.55
CA GLN A 127 17.26 14.94 -25.21
C GLN A 127 17.31 14.61 -26.72
N ASN A 128 18.49 14.59 -27.33
CA ASN A 128 18.70 14.23 -28.74
C ASN A 128 19.25 12.81 -28.91
N SER A 129 19.51 12.10 -27.80
CA SER A 129 20.06 10.75 -27.84
C SER A 129 18.99 9.79 -28.34
N LYS A 130 19.33 9.04 -29.38
CA LYS A 130 18.47 8.00 -29.94
C LYS A 130 18.39 6.75 -29.05
N ARG A 131 19.29 6.63 -28.07
CA ARG A 131 19.41 5.46 -27.20
C ARG A 131 18.59 5.67 -25.94
N THR A 132 17.62 4.80 -25.72
CA THR A 132 16.66 4.88 -24.60
C THR A 132 17.07 3.91 -23.49
N LEU A 133 16.44 4.03 -22.32
CA LEU A 133 16.65 3.08 -21.21
C LEU A 133 16.33 1.64 -21.62
N LEU A 134 15.35 1.42 -22.51
CA LEU A 134 15.03 0.10 -23.06
C LEU A 134 16.23 -0.57 -23.74
N ASP A 135 17.07 0.22 -24.41
CA ASP A 135 18.23 -0.28 -25.18
C ASP A 135 19.45 -0.65 -24.30
N VAL A 136 19.38 -0.38 -23.00
CA VAL A 136 20.47 -0.62 -22.04
C VAL A 136 20.04 -1.58 -20.94
N LEU A 137 18.75 -1.70 -20.68
CA LEU A 137 18.25 -2.72 -19.76
C LEU A 137 18.57 -4.10 -20.32
N GLU A 138 19.46 -4.80 -19.63
CA GLU A 138 19.68 -6.22 -19.88
C GLU A 138 18.35 -6.96 -19.67
N GLY A 139 17.95 -7.76 -20.66
CA GLY A 139 16.83 -8.67 -20.49
C GLY A 139 17.11 -9.60 -19.30
N SER A 140 16.06 -10.06 -18.62
CA SER A 140 16.20 -11.11 -17.61
C SER A 140 17.06 -12.26 -18.15
N GLU A 141 17.92 -12.85 -17.31
CA GLU A 141 18.80 -14.00 -17.64
C GLU A 141 18.09 -15.11 -18.42
N LEU A 142 16.76 -15.21 -18.26
CA LEU A 142 15.83 -16.05 -19.02
C LEU A 142 15.85 -15.90 -20.55
N ASN A 143 16.59 -14.96 -21.16
CA ASN A 143 16.61 -14.76 -22.62
C ASN A 143 17.90 -15.25 -23.30
N ASN A 144 18.83 -15.90 -22.59
CA ASN A 144 20.02 -16.47 -23.22
C ASN A 144 19.70 -17.84 -23.85
N PRO A 145 19.70 -17.99 -25.20
CA PRO A 145 19.40 -19.25 -25.85
C PRO A 145 20.42 -20.36 -25.52
N GLU A 146 21.67 -20.02 -25.21
CA GLU A 146 22.69 -20.97 -24.78
C GLU A 146 22.35 -21.55 -23.41
N GLU A 147 21.98 -20.71 -22.46
CA GLU A 147 21.60 -21.13 -21.11
C GLU A 147 20.26 -21.89 -21.10
N GLN A 148 19.32 -21.49 -21.95
CA GLN A 148 18.09 -22.25 -22.19
C GLN A 148 18.38 -23.63 -22.79
N PHE A 149 19.32 -23.72 -23.72
CA PHE A 149 19.70 -24.99 -24.32
C PHE A 149 20.40 -25.91 -23.32
N ILE A 150 21.36 -25.38 -22.55
CA ILE A 150 22.07 -26.13 -21.49
C ILE A 150 21.09 -26.60 -20.41
N SER A 151 20.20 -25.72 -19.94
CA SER A 151 19.20 -26.10 -18.95
C SER A 151 18.24 -27.16 -19.50
N TYR A 152 17.78 -27.04 -20.75
CA TYR A 152 16.95 -28.05 -21.40
C TYR A 152 17.65 -29.42 -21.49
N GLU A 153 18.93 -29.45 -21.85
CA GLU A 153 19.72 -30.69 -21.86
C GLU A 153 19.86 -31.29 -20.45
N ALA A 154 20.16 -30.45 -19.45
CA ALA A 154 20.24 -30.89 -18.05
C ALA A 154 18.91 -31.45 -17.54
N TYR A 155 17.78 -30.80 -17.87
CA TYR A 155 16.44 -31.30 -17.53
C TYR A 155 16.13 -32.64 -18.19
N LYS A 156 16.49 -32.81 -19.46
CA LYS A 156 16.25 -34.06 -20.19
C LYS A 156 17.09 -35.21 -19.61
N LEU A 157 18.36 -34.95 -19.31
CA LEU A 157 19.24 -35.92 -18.66
C LEU A 157 18.68 -36.32 -17.30
N LEU A 158 18.24 -35.35 -16.50
CA LEU A 158 17.61 -35.60 -15.21
C LEU A 158 16.33 -36.44 -15.36
N GLU A 159 15.46 -36.11 -16.31
CA GLU A 159 14.20 -36.82 -16.55
C GLU A 159 14.42 -38.29 -16.94
N GLU A 160 15.36 -38.55 -17.87
CA GLU A 160 15.71 -39.91 -18.30
C GLU A 160 16.26 -40.72 -17.13
N ASN A 161 17.18 -40.16 -16.36
CA ASN A 161 17.78 -40.84 -15.21
C ASN A 161 16.79 -41.11 -14.08
N ILE A 162 15.89 -40.16 -13.79
CA ILE A 162 14.83 -40.34 -12.79
C ILE A 162 13.92 -41.51 -13.20
N LYS A 163 13.56 -41.62 -14.48
CA LYS A 163 12.74 -42.73 -14.99
C LYS A 163 13.45 -44.08 -14.92
N GLU A 164 14.78 -44.12 -15.10
CA GLU A 164 15.56 -45.36 -15.01
C GLU A 164 15.79 -45.82 -13.56
N ARG A 165 16.01 -44.89 -12.62
CA ARG A 165 16.35 -45.23 -11.22
C ARG A 165 15.13 -45.39 -10.31
N LEU A 166 14.03 -44.69 -10.59
CA LEU A 166 12.81 -44.81 -9.80
C LEU A 166 11.96 -45.99 -10.27
N SER A 167 11.42 -46.73 -9.32
CA SER A 167 10.36 -47.70 -9.63
C SER A 167 9.08 -46.97 -10.07
N GLY A 168 8.19 -47.66 -10.79
CA GLY A 168 6.93 -47.06 -11.24
C GLY A 168 6.07 -46.47 -10.11
N LEU A 169 6.12 -47.06 -8.90
CA LEU A 169 5.46 -46.51 -7.72
C LEU A 169 6.13 -45.23 -7.23
N GLU A 170 7.47 -45.19 -7.19
CA GLU A 170 8.23 -44.01 -6.78
C GLU A 170 8.03 -42.85 -7.77
N LEU A 171 8.01 -43.14 -9.07
CA LEU A 171 7.74 -42.13 -10.09
C LEU A 171 6.35 -41.51 -9.91
N ASN A 172 5.31 -42.34 -9.70
CA ASN A 172 3.95 -41.86 -9.47
C ASN A 172 3.84 -41.05 -8.17
N VAL A 173 4.50 -41.49 -7.09
CA VAL A 173 4.54 -40.75 -5.82
C VAL A 173 5.24 -39.40 -5.99
N LEU A 174 6.38 -39.35 -6.69
CA LEU A 174 7.12 -38.12 -6.96
C LEU A 174 6.30 -37.13 -7.78
N LEU A 175 5.63 -37.59 -8.84
CA LEU A 175 4.80 -36.74 -9.70
C LEU A 175 3.64 -36.10 -8.94
N GLU A 176 2.96 -36.87 -8.07
CA GLU A 176 1.86 -36.33 -7.26
C GLU A 176 2.35 -35.40 -6.16
N TYR A 177 3.53 -35.66 -5.58
CA TYR A 177 4.17 -34.78 -4.62
C TYR A 177 4.60 -33.44 -5.24
N LEU A 178 5.18 -33.45 -6.45
CA LEU A 178 5.56 -32.23 -7.18
C LEU A 178 4.36 -31.36 -7.56
N LYS A 179 3.15 -31.94 -7.67
CA LYS A 179 1.89 -31.20 -7.83
C LYS A 179 1.40 -30.54 -6.53
N GLY A 180 2.14 -30.69 -5.43
CA GLY A 180 1.81 -30.09 -4.12
C GLY A 180 0.77 -30.88 -3.31
N LYS A 181 0.50 -32.14 -3.65
CA LYS A 181 -0.44 -32.98 -2.90
C LYS A 181 0.12 -33.43 -1.55
N THR A 182 -0.75 -33.60 -0.56
CA THR A 182 -0.35 -34.11 0.74
C THR A 182 -0.14 -35.61 0.71
N TYR A 183 0.55 -36.17 1.72
CA TYR A 183 0.82 -37.61 1.78
C TYR A 183 -0.46 -38.45 1.83
N GLN A 184 -1.53 -37.89 2.40
CA GLN A 184 -2.85 -38.52 2.48
C GLN A 184 -3.53 -38.53 1.10
N ASP A 185 -3.49 -37.41 0.38
CA ASP A 185 -4.04 -37.31 -0.98
C ASP A 185 -3.33 -38.24 -1.96
N ILE A 186 -2.00 -38.38 -1.82
CA ILE A 186 -1.20 -39.29 -2.66
C ILE A 186 -1.52 -40.76 -2.33
N ALA A 187 -1.68 -41.07 -1.04
CA ALA A 187 -2.05 -42.41 -0.57
C ALA A 187 -3.42 -42.83 -1.12
N GLU A 188 -4.41 -41.93 -1.07
CA GLU A 188 -5.75 -42.16 -1.63
C GLU A 188 -5.71 -42.28 -3.16
N ALA A 189 -4.99 -41.38 -3.85
CA ALA A 189 -4.91 -41.38 -5.31
C ALA A 189 -4.22 -42.63 -5.90
N LEU A 190 -3.27 -43.23 -5.16
CA LEU A 190 -2.52 -44.41 -5.60
C LEU A 190 -3.02 -45.73 -5.01
N ASP A 191 -4.12 -45.70 -4.22
CA ASP A 191 -4.63 -46.84 -3.46
C ASP A 191 -3.54 -47.52 -2.61
N ARG A 192 -2.80 -46.70 -1.85
CA ARG A 192 -1.70 -47.13 -0.98
C ARG A 192 -1.87 -46.59 0.43
N HIS A 193 -1.23 -47.26 1.38
CA HIS A 193 -1.16 -46.76 2.74
C HIS A 193 -0.19 -45.56 2.82
N VAL A 194 -0.49 -44.57 3.66
CA VAL A 194 0.34 -43.36 3.88
C VAL A 194 1.81 -43.70 4.17
N LYS A 195 2.07 -44.72 4.99
CA LYS A 195 3.43 -45.23 5.28
C LYS A 195 4.18 -45.70 4.03
N SER A 196 3.48 -46.23 3.03
CA SER A 196 4.09 -46.63 1.76
C SER A 196 4.51 -45.43 0.92
N VAL A 197 3.75 -44.31 0.97
CA VAL A 197 4.08 -43.04 0.30
C VAL A 197 5.31 -42.40 0.96
N ASP A 198 5.34 -42.34 2.30
CA ASP A 198 6.49 -41.84 3.06
C ASP A 198 7.77 -42.65 2.75
N ASN A 199 7.68 -43.99 2.83
CA ASN A 199 8.80 -44.87 2.47
C ASN A 199 9.27 -44.68 1.01
N ALA A 200 8.34 -44.39 0.09
CA ALA A 200 8.69 -44.11 -1.29
C ALA A 200 9.42 -42.76 -1.42
N LEU A 201 8.94 -41.70 -0.78
CA LEU A 201 9.60 -40.38 -0.75
C LEU A 201 11.00 -40.45 -0.14
N GLN A 202 11.21 -41.24 0.91
CA GLN A 202 12.53 -41.46 1.49
C GLN A 202 13.48 -42.14 0.50
N ARG A 203 13.02 -43.17 -0.22
CA ARG A 203 13.83 -43.84 -1.26
C ARG A 203 14.10 -42.94 -2.46
N ILE A 204 13.12 -42.15 -2.88
CA ILE A 204 13.28 -41.15 -3.95
C ILE A 204 14.38 -40.16 -3.55
N LYS A 205 14.29 -39.58 -2.34
CA LYS A 205 15.27 -38.62 -1.85
C LYS A 205 16.68 -39.20 -1.86
N LYS A 206 16.87 -40.40 -1.31
CA LYS A 206 18.17 -41.07 -1.31
C LYS A 206 18.71 -41.31 -2.73
N LYS A 207 17.89 -41.82 -3.65
CA LYS A 207 18.29 -42.07 -5.04
C LYS A 207 18.65 -40.80 -5.80
N LEU A 208 18.00 -39.67 -5.47
CA LEU A 208 18.31 -38.37 -6.04
C LEU A 208 19.60 -37.77 -5.44
N GLU A 209 19.82 -37.92 -4.13
CA GLU A 209 21.07 -37.51 -3.47
C GLU A 209 22.28 -38.27 -4.05
N ASP A 210 22.19 -39.61 -4.15
CA ASP A 210 23.23 -40.44 -4.77
C ASP A 210 23.51 -40.01 -6.22
N PHE A 211 22.49 -39.57 -6.96
CA PHE A 211 22.64 -39.08 -8.35
C PHE A 211 23.35 -37.73 -8.44
N LEU A 212 22.99 -36.79 -7.56
CA LEU A 212 23.63 -35.47 -7.52
C LEU A 212 25.12 -35.58 -7.18
N GLU A 213 25.47 -36.47 -6.23
CA GLU A 213 26.87 -36.76 -5.90
C GLU A 213 27.66 -37.41 -7.06
N GLU A 214 27.02 -38.28 -7.85
CA GLU A 214 27.67 -38.96 -9.00
C GLU A 214 27.92 -38.04 -10.20
N ASN A 215 27.11 -36.99 -10.37
CA ASN A 215 27.14 -36.12 -11.56
C ASN A 215 27.69 -34.72 -11.30
N ASP A 216 28.16 -34.44 -10.08
CA ASP A 216 28.80 -33.17 -9.67
C ASP A 216 27.93 -31.93 -10.02
N ILE A 217 26.61 -32.05 -9.79
CA ILE A 217 25.59 -31.00 -9.98
C ILE A 217 25.23 -30.38 -8.62
#